data_AF-D3E802-F1
#
_entry.id   AF-D3E802-F1
#
_cell.length_a   1.000
_cell.length_b   1.000
_cell.length_c   1.000
_cell.angle_alpha   90.00
_cell.angle_beta   90.00
_cell.angle_gamma   90.00
#
_symmetry.space_group_name_H-M   'P 1'
#
loop_
_entity.id
_entity.type
_entity.pdbx_description
1 polymer ?
#
loop_
_entity_poly.entity_id
_entity_poly.type
_entity_poly.pdbx_seq_one_letter_code
_entity_poly.pdbx_strand_id
1 'polypeptide(L)'
;MVHHDILVFNLLIDPQSREMSGVLDFDFAARDIRIWELSICLNHLLQHEDQTLTKVELFLDEYRKNMRLTRAEIDWIPYTMQLYYVSLLSIYIGQHLAGRNIASYFQLMLKQLMIRKEWMERNQHEFVEMLYSKCL
;
A
#
# COMPACT_ATOMS: atom_id res chain seq x y z
N MET A 1 -7.12 11.07 -9.37
CA MET A 1 -6.70 9.87 -10.13
C MET A 1 -5.75 9.14 -9.23
N VAL A 2 -5.83 7.81 -9.22
CA VAL A 2 -5.06 6.92 -8.35
C VAL A 2 -4.28 5.97 -9.25
N HIS A 3 -3.00 5.76 -8.98
CA HIS A 3 -2.11 4.93 -9.79
C HIS A 3 -2.41 3.43 -9.69
N HIS A 4 -2.86 2.96 -8.53
CA HIS A 4 -3.12 1.56 -8.17
C HIS A 4 -1.91 0.59 -8.18
N ASP A 5 -0.79 0.97 -8.78
CA ASP A 5 0.46 0.18 -8.75
C ASP A 5 1.69 1.01 -8.36
N ILE A 6 1.57 1.85 -7.33
CA ILE A 6 2.66 2.76 -6.92
C ILE A 6 3.72 2.01 -6.09
N LEU A 7 4.60 1.29 -6.78
CA LEU A 7 5.63 0.43 -6.20
C LEU A 7 7.02 1.04 -6.37
N VAL A 8 7.98 0.68 -5.52
CA VAL A 8 9.34 1.25 -5.55
C VAL A 8 10.02 1.09 -6.92
N PHE A 9 9.68 0.04 -7.66
CA PHE A 9 10.19 -0.22 -9.00
C PHE A 9 9.50 0.60 -10.10
N ASN A 10 8.36 1.23 -9.80
CA ASN A 10 7.67 2.17 -10.66
C ASN A 10 8.08 3.63 -10.36
N LEU A 11 9.07 3.84 -9.49
CA LEU A 11 9.61 5.16 -9.15
C LEU A 11 11.01 5.33 -9.75
N LEU A 12 11.21 6.46 -10.44
CA LEU A 12 12.52 6.86 -10.92
C LEU A 12 13.18 7.78 -9.90
N ILE A 13 14.47 7.52 -9.64
CA ILE A 13 15.31 8.35 -8.77
C ILE A 13 16.46 8.87 -9.62
N ASP A 14 16.66 10.18 -9.59
CA ASP A 14 17.86 10.78 -10.18
C ASP A 14 19.10 10.35 -9.36
N PRO A 15 20.13 9.74 -9.99
CA PRO A 15 21.26 9.21 -9.25
C PRO A 15 22.17 10.29 -8.64
N GLN A 16 22.12 11.53 -9.13
CA GLN A 16 22.93 12.63 -8.64
C GLN A 16 22.24 13.36 -7.48
N SER A 17 20.98 13.77 -7.65
CA SER A 17 20.23 14.49 -6.62
C SER A 17 19.62 13.58 -5.56
N ARG A 18 19.44 12.29 -5.88
CA ARG A 18 18.67 11.30 -5.08
C ARG A 18 17.21 11.68 -4.87
N GLU A 19 16.67 12.51 -5.76
CA GLU A 19 15.27 12.92 -5.74
C GLU A 19 14.44 12.06 -6.70
N MET A 20 13.14 11.96 -6.43
CA MET A 20 12.20 11.32 -7.34
C MET A 20 12.08 12.14 -8.62
N SER A 21 12.40 11.54 -9.76
CA SER A 21 12.40 12.19 -11.08
C SER A 21 11.21 11.80 -11.95
N GLY A 22 10.48 10.74 -11.57
CA GLY A 22 9.29 10.31 -12.30
C GLY A 22 8.59 9.11 -11.70
N VAL A 23 7.38 8.87 -12.20
CA VAL A 23 6.55 7.69 -11.90
C VAL A 23 6.25 6.98 -13.23
N LEU A 24 6.30 5.66 -13.23
CA LEU A 24 6.08 4.79 -14.38
C LEU A 24 4.84 3.91 -14.20
N ASP A 25 4.39 3.30 -15.30
CA ASP A 25 3.38 2.23 -15.33
C ASP A 25 1.95 2.63 -14.87
N PHE A 26 1.31 3.48 -15.68
CA PHE A 26 -0.05 3.96 -15.43
C PHE A 26 -1.15 3.02 -15.93
N ASP A 27 -0.86 1.75 -16.25
CA ASP A 27 -1.82 0.82 -16.87
C ASP A 27 -3.05 0.55 -15.97
N PHE A 28 -2.90 0.72 -14.65
CA PHE A 28 -3.98 0.59 -13.67
C PHE A 28 -4.56 1.94 -13.19
N ALA A 29 -4.12 3.06 -13.75
CA ALA A 29 -4.51 4.37 -13.25
C ALA A 29 -6.01 4.65 -13.48
N ALA A 30 -6.73 5.01 -12.42
CA ALA A 30 -8.19 5.16 -12.47
C ALA A 30 -8.69 6.32 -11.58
N ARG A 31 -9.98 6.67 -11.73
CA ARG A 31 -10.67 7.53 -10.76
C ARG A 31 -11.14 6.66 -9.61
N ASP A 32 -10.50 6.83 -8.46
CA ASP A 32 -10.83 6.09 -7.24
C ASP A 32 -10.55 6.95 -5.99
N ILE A 33 -10.82 6.41 -4.80
CA ILE A 33 -10.53 7.03 -3.51
C ILE A 33 -9.02 7.13 -3.29
N ARG A 34 -8.54 8.32 -2.95
CA ARG A 34 -7.10 8.61 -2.85
C ARG A 34 -6.36 7.77 -1.80
N ILE A 35 -7.05 7.24 -0.80
CA ILE A 35 -6.44 6.41 0.26
C ILE A 35 -5.90 5.08 -0.28
N TRP A 36 -6.27 4.66 -1.49
CA TRP A 36 -5.69 3.50 -2.15
C TRP A 36 -4.17 3.62 -2.31
N GLU A 37 -3.69 4.75 -2.82
CA GLU A 37 -2.25 4.99 -3.03
C GLU A 37 -1.49 4.89 -1.71
N LEU A 38 -1.98 5.56 -0.67
CA LEU A 38 -1.36 5.49 0.64
C LEU A 38 -1.40 4.06 1.21
N SER A 39 -2.53 3.36 1.09
CA SER A 39 -2.68 1.99 1.59
C SER A 39 -1.71 1.02 0.91
N ILE A 40 -1.47 1.19 -0.39
CA ILE A 40 -0.46 0.44 -1.14
C ILE A 40 0.93 0.74 -0.57
N CYS A 41 1.33 2.00 -0.49
CA CYS A 41 2.63 2.40 0.08
C CYS A 41 2.84 1.81 1.49
N LEU A 42 1.84 1.90 2.37
CA LEU A 42 1.91 1.40 3.74
C LEU A 42 2.07 -0.13 3.80
N ASN A 43 1.40 -0.87 2.91
CA ASN A 43 1.61 -2.32 2.80
C ASN A 43 3.03 -2.67 2.38
N HIS A 44 3.63 -1.86 1.50
CA HIS A 44 5.00 -2.06 1.03
C HIS A 44 6.07 -1.63 2.03
N LEU A 45 5.76 -0.71 2.94
CA LEU A 45 6.64 -0.33 4.06
C LEU A 45 6.61 -1.36 5.19
N LEU A 46 5.42 -1.90 5.50
CA LEU A 46 5.21 -2.90 6.55
C LEU A 46 5.36 -4.32 5.99
N GLN A 47 6.54 -4.65 5.46
CA GLN A 47 6.80 -5.98 4.91
C GLN A 47 6.89 -7.06 6.00
N HIS A 48 6.78 -8.32 5.61
CA HIS A 48 6.84 -9.45 6.55
C HIS A 48 8.09 -9.46 7.45
N GLU A 49 9.24 -9.02 6.93
CA GLU A 49 10.51 -9.01 7.67
C GLU A 49 10.65 -7.81 8.62
N ASP A 50 9.90 -6.74 8.39
CA ASP A 50 9.94 -5.52 9.19
C ASP A 50 8.55 -4.87 9.23
N GLN A 51 7.84 -5.15 10.32
CA GLN A 51 6.50 -4.64 10.60
C GLN A 51 6.51 -3.50 11.62
N THR A 52 7.67 -2.85 11.80
CA THR A 52 7.80 -1.72 12.72
C THR A 52 7.16 -0.47 12.14
N LEU A 53 6.61 0.37 13.02
CA LEU A 53 5.99 1.63 12.61
C LEU A 53 7.02 2.70 12.24
N THR A 54 8.31 2.52 12.54
CA THR A 54 9.36 3.53 12.29
C THR A 54 9.43 3.98 10.84
N LYS A 55 9.40 3.05 9.88
CA LYS A 55 9.42 3.38 8.44
C LYS A 55 8.15 4.08 8.00
N VAL A 56 7.02 3.67 8.58
CA VAL A 56 5.72 4.29 8.32
C VAL A 56 5.74 5.72 8.83
N GLU A 57 6.23 5.96 10.05
CA GLU A 57 6.29 7.27 10.66
C GLU A 57 7.10 8.26 9.80
N LEU A 58 8.31 7.86 9.39
CA LEU A 58 9.17 8.66 8.52
C LEU A 58 8.51 8.96 7.17
N PHE A 59 7.83 7.98 6.58
CA PHE A 59 7.09 8.19 5.34
C PHE A 59 5.93 9.18 5.52
N LEU A 60 5.17 9.06 6.62
CA LEU A 60 4.03 9.94 6.90
C LEU A 60 4.47 11.38 7.19
N ASP A 61 5.64 11.59 7.80
CA ASP A 61 6.21 12.92 8.01
C ASP A 61 6.52 13.66 6.70
N GLU A 62 6.89 12.93 5.65
CA GLU A 62 7.05 13.49 4.30
C GLU A 62 5.70 13.62 3.57
N TYR A 63 4.86 12.58 3.62
CA TYR A 63 3.55 12.55 2.98
C TYR A 63 2.69 13.75 3.43
N ARG A 64 2.70 14.05 4.74
CA ARG A 64 1.92 15.14 5.31
C ARG A 64 2.37 16.52 4.84
N LYS A 65 3.54 16.69 4.23
CA LYS A 65 3.95 18.00 3.72
C LYS A 65 3.08 18.43 2.53
N ASN A 66 2.53 17.46 1.80
CA ASN A 66 1.76 17.70 0.57
C ASN A 66 0.30 17.24 0.68
N MET A 67 -0.01 16.33 1.61
CA MET A 67 -1.34 15.72 1.73
C MET A 67 -1.89 15.82 3.16
N ARG A 68 -3.21 15.97 3.26
CA ARG A 68 -4.00 15.85 4.49
C ARG A 68 -5.11 14.84 4.24
N LEU A 69 -5.47 14.08 5.27
CA LEU A 69 -6.55 13.11 5.22
C LEU A 69 -7.69 13.56 6.12
N THR A 70 -8.90 13.23 5.72
CA THR A 70 -10.07 13.34 6.58
C THR A 70 -10.08 12.18 7.59
N ARG A 71 -10.86 12.34 8.67
CA ARG A 71 -11.07 11.27 9.65
C ARG A 71 -11.62 10.00 9.00
N ALA A 72 -12.63 10.17 8.14
CA ALA A 72 -13.22 9.07 7.39
C ALA A 72 -12.18 8.34 6.53
N GLU A 73 -11.31 9.07 5.83
CA GLU A 73 -10.23 8.47 5.06
C GLU A 73 -9.27 7.65 5.94
N ILE A 74 -8.87 8.18 7.10
CA ILE A 74 -8.00 7.50 8.06
C ILE A 74 -8.63 6.21 8.57
N ASP A 75 -9.90 6.26 8.97
CA ASP A 75 -10.63 5.11 9.53
C ASP A 75 -10.74 3.94 8.53
N TRP A 76 -10.71 4.22 7.23
CA TRP A 76 -10.79 3.20 6.17
C TRP A 76 -9.43 2.61 5.76
N ILE A 77 -8.30 3.21 6.13
CA ILE A 77 -6.96 2.73 5.74
C ILE A 77 -6.70 1.28 6.20
N PRO A 78 -6.96 0.88 7.47
CA PRO A 78 -6.70 -0.48 7.93
C PRO A 78 -7.44 -1.56 7.11
N TYR A 79 -8.66 -1.23 6.66
CA TYR A 79 -9.45 -2.11 5.81
C TYR A 79 -8.95 -2.11 4.37
N THR A 80 -8.65 -0.93 3.82
CA THR A 80 -8.17 -0.76 2.43
C THR A 80 -6.83 -1.48 2.22
N MET A 81 -5.95 -1.47 3.23
CA MET A 81 -4.70 -2.23 3.21
C MET A 81 -4.93 -3.75 3.08
N GLN A 82 -5.98 -4.30 3.67
CA GLN A 82 -6.33 -5.71 3.51
C GLN A 82 -6.99 -5.96 2.14
N LEU A 83 -7.88 -5.05 1.74
CA LEU A 83 -8.59 -5.12 0.46
C LEU A 83 -7.64 -5.11 -0.74
N TYR A 84 -6.51 -4.41 -0.65
CA TYR A 84 -5.45 -4.45 -1.66
C TYR A 84 -5.02 -5.87 -2.03
N TYR A 85 -4.75 -6.73 -1.05
CA TYR A 85 -4.35 -8.11 -1.34
C TYR A 85 -5.50 -8.93 -1.93
N VAL A 86 -6.74 -8.66 -1.52
CA VAL A 86 -7.93 -9.30 -2.13
C VAL A 86 -8.06 -8.92 -3.60
N SER A 87 -7.78 -7.66 -3.96
CA SER A 87 -7.76 -7.20 -5.34
C SER A 87 -6.68 -7.92 -6.17
N LEU A 88 -5.46 -8.04 -5.63
CA LEU A 88 -4.38 -8.78 -6.29
C LEU A 88 -4.71 -10.27 -6.48
N LEU A 89 -5.29 -10.91 -5.46
CA LEU A 89 -5.74 -12.30 -5.55
C LEU A 89 -6.79 -12.47 -6.65
N SER A 90 -7.70 -11.50 -6.79
CA SER A 90 -8.72 -11.50 -7.85
C SER A 90 -8.08 -11.40 -9.24
N ILE A 91 -7.03 -10.59 -9.41
CA ILE A 91 -6.24 -10.52 -10.65
C ILE A 91 -5.59 -11.88 -10.95
N TYR A 92 -4.96 -12.52 -9.96
CA TYR A 92 -4.34 -13.82 -10.16
C TYR A 92 -5.35 -14.92 -10.49
N ILE A 93 -6.56 -14.88 -9.93
CA ILE A 93 -7.65 -15.78 -10.34
C ILE A 93 -7.98 -15.59 -11.82
N GLY A 94 -8.14 -14.33 -12.27
CA GLY A 94 -8.35 -14.03 -13.69
C GLY A 94 -7.22 -14.57 -14.59
N GLN A 95 -5.97 -14.40 -14.16
CA GLN A 95 -4.81 -14.93 -14.88
C GLN A 95 -4.78 -16.47 -14.93
N HIS A 96 -5.19 -17.14 -13.85
CA HIS A 96 -5.31 -18.59 -13.83
C HIS A 96 -6.34 -19.08 -14.86
N LEU A 97 -7.50 -18.43 -14.90
CA LEU A 97 -8.56 -18.73 -15.86
C LEU A 97 -8.11 -18.48 -17.31
N ALA A 98 -7.16 -17.56 -17.52
CA ALA A 98 -6.50 -17.33 -18.80
C ALA A 98 -5.36 -18.34 -19.13
N GLY A 99 -5.18 -19.39 -18.32
CA GLY A 99 -4.21 -20.46 -18.55
C GLY A 99 -2.79 -20.18 -18.03
N ARG A 100 -2.60 -19.12 -17.22
CA ARG A 100 -1.29 -18.83 -16.61
C ARG A 100 -1.05 -19.68 -15.36
N ASN A 101 0.19 -20.10 -15.14
CA ASN A 101 0.61 -20.70 -13.88
C ASN A 101 0.89 -19.60 -12.85
N ILE A 102 0.01 -19.49 -11.85
CA ILE A 102 0.03 -18.43 -10.84
C ILE A 102 0.28 -18.93 -9.42
N ALA A 103 0.50 -20.23 -9.23
CA ALA A 103 0.44 -20.86 -7.91
C ALA A 103 1.38 -20.19 -6.89
N SER A 104 2.63 -19.90 -7.29
CA SER A 104 3.62 -19.25 -6.45
C SER A 104 3.22 -17.82 -6.05
N TYR A 105 2.80 -17.01 -7.02
CA TYR A 105 2.41 -15.62 -6.80
C TYR A 105 1.12 -15.50 -5.99
N PHE A 106 0.15 -16.36 -6.25
CA PHE A 106 -1.11 -16.41 -5.50
C PHE A 106 -0.88 -16.82 -4.04
N GLN A 107 -0.09 -17.87 -3.81
CA GLN A 107 0.28 -18.29 -2.46
C GLN A 107 1.03 -17.18 -1.70
N LEU A 108 1.93 -16.47 -2.39
CA LEU A 108 2.63 -15.32 -1.82
C LEU A 108 1.64 -14.23 -1.39
N MET A 109 0.73 -13.80 -2.27
CA MET A 109 -0.24 -12.75 -1.93
C MET A 109 -1.23 -13.19 -0.85
N LEU A 110 -1.65 -14.44 -0.85
CA LEU A 110 -2.52 -14.99 0.19
C LEU A 110 -1.81 -14.97 1.55
N LYS A 111 -0.52 -15.35 1.58
CA LYS A 111 0.29 -15.24 2.79
C LYS A 111 0.38 -13.79 3.27
N GLN A 112 0.63 -12.83 2.37
CA GLN A 112 0.69 -11.41 2.73
C GLN A 112 -0.64 -10.89 3.30
N LEU A 113 -1.78 -11.31 2.75
CA LEU A 113 -3.10 -10.99 3.31
C LEU A 113 -3.25 -11.50 4.75
N MET A 114 -2.90 -12.77 5.00
CA MET A 114 -2.98 -13.35 6.34
C MET A 114 -2.10 -12.59 7.34
N ILE A 115 -0.85 -12.32 6.95
CA ILE A 115 0.10 -11.55 7.75
C ILE A 115 -0.45 -10.15 8.07
N ARG A 116 -0.98 -9.44 7.08
CA ARG A 116 -1.54 -8.10 7.26
C ARG A 116 -2.76 -8.13 8.18
N LYS A 117 -3.65 -9.11 8.01
CA LYS A 117 -4.82 -9.28 8.85
C LYS A 117 -4.43 -9.48 10.31
N GLU A 118 -3.53 -10.43 10.58
CA GLU A 118 -3.02 -10.69 11.93
C GLU A 118 -2.31 -9.48 12.54
N TRP A 119 -1.55 -8.73 11.74
CA TRP A 119 -0.90 -7.51 12.21
C TRP A 119 -1.93 -6.43 12.57
N MET A 120 -2.98 -6.25 11.77
CA MET A 120 -4.04 -5.29 12.06
C MET A 120 -4.80 -5.66 13.34
N GLU A 121 -5.13 -6.94 13.55
CA GLU A 121 -5.78 -7.41 14.78
C GLU A 121 -5.00 -7.04 16.06
N ARG A 122 -3.66 -6.98 15.98
CA ARG A 122 -2.79 -6.64 17.12
C ARG A 122 -2.49 -5.15 17.25
N ASN A 123 -2.39 -4.42 16.14
CA ASN A 123 -1.78 -3.08 16.12
C ASN A 123 -2.71 -1.96 15.62
N GLN A 124 -3.96 -2.29 15.21
CA GLN A 124 -4.84 -1.31 14.55
C GLN A 124 -5.04 -0.02 15.37
N HIS A 125 -5.19 -0.11 16.69
CA HIS A 125 -5.38 1.07 17.52
C HIS A 125 -4.18 2.02 17.45
N GLU A 126 -2.97 1.53 17.75
CA GLU A 126 -1.74 2.34 17.69
C GLU A 126 -1.49 2.89 16.29
N PHE A 127 -1.71 2.06 15.27
CA PHE A 127 -1.55 2.45 13.87
C PHE A 127 -2.50 3.59 13.47
N VAL A 128 -3.77 3.52 13.86
CA VAL A 128 -4.78 4.55 13.57
C VAL A 128 -4.48 5.84 14.33
N GLU A 129 -4.09 5.76 15.61
CA GLU A 129 -3.67 6.95 16.38
C GLU A 129 -2.47 7.66 15.73
N MET A 130 -1.49 6.88 15.23
CA MET A 130 -0.36 7.44 14.49
C MET A 130 -0.82 8.13 13.20
N LEU A 131 -1.73 7.53 12.43
CA LEU A 131 -2.29 8.15 11.22
C LEU A 131 -3.02 9.46 11.56
N TYR A 132 -3.80 9.50 12.65
CA TYR A 132 -4.44 10.71 13.13
C TYR A 132 -3.44 11.81 13.50
N SER A 133 -2.39 11.46 14.24
CA SER A 133 -1.34 12.39 14.66
C SER A 133 -0.55 12.97 13.48
N LYS A 134 -0.32 12.15 12.44
CA LYS A 134 0.56 12.52 11.32
C LYS A 134 -0.17 13.10 10.11
N CYS A 135 -1.43 12.73 9.85
CA CYS A 135 -2.08 12.98 8.57
C CYS A 135 -3.33 13.87 8.61
N LEU A 136 -3.93 14.07 9.78
CA LEU A 136 -5.08 14.97 9.95
C LEU A 136 -4.67 16.44 9.77
#